data_AF-A0AB33J576-F1
#
_entry.id   AF-A0AB33J576-F1
#
_cell.length_a   1.000
_cell.length_b   1.000
_cell.length_c   1.000
_cell.angle_alpha   90.00
_cell.angle_beta   90.00
_cell.angle_gamma   90.00
#
_symmetry.space_group_name_H-M   'P 1'
#
loop_
_entity.id
_entity.type
_entity.pdbx_description
1 polymer ?
#
loop_
_entity_poly.entity_id
_entity_poly.type
_entity_poly.pdbx_seq_one_letter_code
_entity_poly.pdbx_strand_id
1 'polypeptide(L)'
;MLLVGDLKENMGCELIEMKDDSVSFPVGVLATKKGDVRINFVHYATFDIAKKKWEERVARINWENIFVLLEGDSFEKELLNECEHVEYPLAVMGPKSMEFESAYSFYHGFDWYCNWHSGKSLNYKHIFGLKRYLDDFDYIKFLNGNES
;
A
#
# COMPACT_ATOMS: atom_id res chain seq x y z
N MET A 1 9.44 -8.26 -3.47
CA MET A 1 8.07 -7.72 -3.40
C MET A 1 7.43 -7.76 -4.78
N LEU A 2 6.26 -8.41 -4.93
CA LEU A 2 5.64 -8.73 -6.23
C LEU A 2 5.28 -7.50 -7.08
N LEU A 3 4.63 -6.49 -6.50
CA LEU A 3 4.13 -5.35 -7.26
C LEU A 3 5.19 -4.26 -7.48
N VAL A 4 5.82 -3.80 -6.41
CA VAL A 4 6.68 -2.60 -6.45
C VAL A 4 8.08 -2.93 -6.96
N GLY A 5 8.54 -4.18 -6.83
CA GLY A 5 9.90 -4.58 -7.24
C GLY A 5 10.19 -4.38 -8.73
N ASP A 6 9.17 -4.34 -9.59
CA ASP A 6 9.27 -3.97 -11.01
C ASP A 6 8.09 -3.05 -11.40
N LEU A 7 7.79 -2.04 -10.57
CA LEU A 7 6.54 -1.26 -10.65
C LEU A 7 6.20 -0.79 -12.07
N LYS A 8 7.16 -0.19 -12.78
CA LYS A 8 6.94 0.35 -14.14
C LYS A 8 6.56 -0.72 -15.15
N GLU A 9 7.20 -1.88 -15.09
CA GLU A 9 6.85 -3.01 -15.94
C GLU A 9 5.48 -3.58 -15.55
N ASN A 10 5.26 -3.78 -14.25
CA ASN A 10 4.03 -4.34 -13.73
C ASN A 10 2.79 -3.48 -14.08
N MET A 11 2.92 -2.15 -14.08
CA MET A 11 1.83 -1.27 -14.52
C MET A 11 1.46 -1.40 -16.01
N GLY A 12 2.30 -2.04 -16.82
CA GLY A 12 2.01 -2.42 -18.21
C GLY A 12 1.39 -3.81 -18.38
N CYS A 13 1.34 -4.63 -17.32
CA CYS A 13 0.74 -5.95 -17.36
C CYS A 13 -0.78 -5.87 -17.56
N GLU A 14 -1.35 -6.93 -18.15
CA GLU A 14 -2.79 -7.02 -18.32
C GLU A 14 -3.49 -7.22 -16.97
N LEU A 15 -4.50 -6.38 -16.70
CA LEU A 15 -5.42 -6.55 -15.58
C LEU A 15 -6.62 -7.38 -16.05
N ILE A 16 -6.77 -8.58 -15.49
CA ILE A 16 -7.83 -9.53 -15.81
C ILE A 16 -8.82 -9.67 -14.65
N GLU A 17 -10.10 -9.93 -14.96
CA GLU A 17 -11.11 -10.17 -13.95
C GLU A 17 -10.91 -11.55 -13.34
N MET A 18 -10.97 -11.63 -12.00
CA MET A 18 -11.08 -12.89 -11.29
C MET A 18 -12.42 -12.91 -10.57
N LYS A 19 -13.29 -13.85 -10.94
CA LYS A 19 -14.57 -14.03 -10.25
C LYS A 19 -14.33 -14.68 -8.89
N ASP A 20 -14.81 -14.02 -7.85
CA ASP A 20 -14.72 -14.49 -6.48
C ASP A 20 -16.06 -14.22 -5.78
N ASP A 21 -16.90 -15.25 -5.74
CA ASP A 21 -18.25 -15.16 -5.17
C ASP A 21 -18.25 -15.02 -3.64
N SER A 22 -17.07 -15.09 -2.99
CA SER A 22 -16.94 -14.88 -1.55
C SER A 22 -16.90 -13.39 -1.16
N VAL A 23 -16.75 -12.49 -2.14
CA VAL A 23 -16.67 -11.04 -1.92
C VAL A 23 -17.74 -10.29 -2.71
N SER A 24 -18.14 -9.13 -2.20
CA SER A 24 -19.18 -8.28 -2.80
C SER A 24 -18.64 -7.20 -3.74
N PHE A 25 -17.35 -7.27 -4.08
CA PHE A 25 -16.67 -6.28 -4.92
C PHE A 25 -15.89 -6.96 -6.04
N PRO A 26 -15.63 -6.27 -7.17
CA PRO A 26 -14.82 -6.79 -8.25
C PRO A 26 -13.39 -7.09 -7.79
N VAL A 27 -12.82 -8.15 -8.36
CA VAL A 27 -11.42 -8.52 -8.12
C VAL A 27 -10.69 -8.59 -9.44
N GLY A 28 -9.51 -7.96 -9.48
CA GLY A 28 -8.59 -8.07 -10.58
C GLY A 28 -7.35 -8.86 -10.20
N VAL A 29 -6.72 -9.45 -11.21
CA VAL A 29 -5.39 -10.03 -11.10
C VAL A 29 -4.49 -9.38 -12.13
N LEU A 30 -3.33 -8.93 -11.67
CA LEU A 30 -2.25 -8.43 -12.52
C LEU A 30 -1.21 -9.54 -12.64
N ALA A 31 -1.10 -10.14 -13.82
CA ALA A 31 -0.16 -11.22 -14.08
C ALA A 31 1.25 -10.63 -14.30
N THR A 32 2.06 -10.59 -13.23
CA THR A 32 3.44 -10.07 -13.30
C THR A 32 4.42 -11.20 -13.59
N LYS A 33 5.66 -10.84 -13.99
CA LYS A 33 6.75 -11.82 -14.17
C LYS A 33 7.09 -12.61 -12.91
N LYS A 34 6.88 -12.01 -11.74
CA LYS A 34 7.23 -12.60 -10.43
C LYS A 34 6.04 -13.32 -9.77
N GLY A 35 4.84 -13.24 -10.36
CA GLY A 35 3.62 -13.85 -9.85
C GLY A 35 2.40 -12.96 -9.99
N ASP A 36 1.25 -13.50 -9.61
CA ASP A 36 -0.03 -12.80 -9.73
C ASP A 36 -0.26 -11.86 -8.55
N VAL A 37 -0.62 -10.60 -8.83
CA VAL A 37 -1.01 -9.63 -7.82
C VAL A 37 -2.52 -9.49 -7.84
N ARG A 38 -3.18 -9.91 -6.75
CA ARG A 38 -4.62 -9.72 -6.54
C ARG A 38 -4.91 -8.28 -6.13
N ILE A 39 -5.89 -7.66 -6.77
CA ILE A 39 -6.35 -6.30 -6.48
C ILE A 39 -7.84 -6.33 -6.17
N ASN A 40 -8.21 -5.93 -4.95
CA ASN A 40 -9.60 -5.87 -4.49
C ASN A 40 -10.18 -4.46 -4.73
N PHE A 41 -11.19 -4.34 -5.60
CA PHE A 41 -11.76 -3.05 -6.00
C PHE A 41 -12.98 -2.66 -5.17
N VAL A 42 -12.78 -2.42 -3.88
CA VAL A 42 -13.85 -2.26 -2.86
C VAL A 42 -14.83 -1.10 -3.05
N HIS A 43 -14.55 -0.16 -3.98
CA HIS A 43 -15.37 1.02 -4.23
C HIS A 43 -16.07 1.05 -5.59
N TYR A 44 -15.94 -0.02 -6.39
CA TYR A 44 -16.52 -0.08 -7.73
C TYR A 44 -17.56 -1.17 -7.83
N ALA A 45 -18.62 -0.92 -8.59
CA ALA A 45 -19.73 -1.86 -8.75
C ALA A 45 -19.41 -3.02 -9.70
N THR A 46 -18.54 -2.80 -10.70
CA THR A 46 -18.17 -3.80 -11.70
C THR A 46 -16.69 -3.74 -12.02
N PHE A 47 -16.13 -4.86 -12.49
CA PHE A 47 -14.73 -4.93 -12.89
C PHE A 47 -14.41 -3.95 -14.02
N ASP A 48 -15.28 -3.79 -15.02
CA ASP A 48 -15.05 -2.86 -16.13
C ASP A 48 -14.85 -1.42 -15.67
N ILE A 49 -15.67 -0.95 -14.71
CA ILE A 49 -15.53 0.40 -14.14
C ILE A 49 -14.20 0.50 -13.38
N ALA A 50 -13.86 -0.54 -12.60
CA ALA A 50 -12.63 -0.59 -11.84
C ALA A 50 -11.38 -0.58 -12.74
N LYS A 51 -11.36 -1.41 -13.79
CA LYS A 51 -10.29 -1.51 -14.78
C LYS A 51 -10.07 -0.20 -15.52
N LYS A 52 -11.14 0.43 -16.02
CA LYS A 52 -11.04 1.76 -16.64
C LYS A 52 -10.42 2.78 -15.70
N LYS A 53 -10.83 2.76 -14.43
CA LYS A 53 -10.33 3.67 -13.38
C LYS A 53 -8.89 3.37 -12.96
N TRP A 54 -8.47 2.11 -13.05
CA TRP A 54 -7.09 1.68 -12.88
C TRP A 54 -6.21 2.21 -14.01
N GLU A 55 -6.58 1.96 -15.26
CA GLU A 55 -5.85 2.41 -16.46
C GLU A 55 -5.71 3.95 -16.48
N GLU A 56 -6.79 4.69 -16.17
CA GLU A 56 -6.76 6.15 -16.02
C GLU A 56 -5.76 6.62 -14.95
N ARG A 57 -5.57 5.86 -13.86
CA ARG A 57 -4.64 6.20 -12.77
C ARG A 57 -3.21 5.85 -13.13
N VAL A 58 -2.99 4.68 -13.73
CA VAL A 58 -1.69 4.25 -14.24
C VAL A 58 -1.13 5.27 -15.23
N ALA A 59 -1.98 5.79 -16.14
CA ALA A 59 -1.57 6.80 -17.12
C ALA A 59 -1.13 8.14 -16.52
N ARG A 60 -1.46 8.42 -15.24
CA ARG A 60 -1.07 9.67 -14.55
C ARG A 60 0.17 9.52 -13.66
N ILE A 61 0.75 8.32 -13.60
CA ILE A 61 1.95 8.09 -12.78
C ILE A 61 3.09 8.98 -13.28
N ASN A 62 3.67 9.77 -12.36
CA ASN A 62 4.91 10.49 -12.62
C ASN A 62 6.09 9.60 -12.20
N TRP A 63 6.69 8.92 -13.18
CA TRP A 63 7.78 7.96 -12.95
C TRP A 63 9.04 8.55 -12.32
N GLU A 64 9.25 9.86 -12.45
CA GLU A 64 10.39 10.57 -11.86
C GLU A 64 10.16 10.96 -10.39
N ASN A 65 8.94 10.73 -9.86
CA ASN A 65 8.56 11.17 -8.53
C ASN A 65 7.58 10.16 -7.87
N ILE A 66 8.10 8.97 -7.58
CA ILE A 66 7.36 7.87 -6.97
C ILE A 66 7.68 7.79 -5.48
N PHE A 67 6.65 7.61 -4.67
CA PHE A 67 6.75 7.29 -3.25
C PHE A 67 5.89 6.06 -2.97
N VAL A 68 6.38 5.16 -2.13
CA VAL A 68 5.69 3.92 -1.78
C VAL A 68 5.33 3.95 -0.30
N LEU A 69 4.07 3.67 -0.03
CA LEU A 69 3.56 3.45 1.31
C LEU A 69 3.03 2.02 1.37
N LEU A 70 3.56 1.25 2.32
CA LEU A 70 3.08 -0.09 2.64
C LEU A 70 2.42 -0.05 4.02
N GLU A 71 1.16 -0.47 4.12
CA GLU A 71 0.42 -0.51 5.37
C GLU A 71 -0.03 -1.96 5.63
N GLY A 72 0.13 -2.43 6.87
CA GLY A 72 -0.27 -3.77 7.27
C GLY A 72 -0.36 -3.90 8.78
N ASP A 73 -1.18 -4.83 9.26
CA ASP A 73 -1.33 -5.14 10.70
C ASP A 73 -0.28 -6.14 11.22
N SER A 74 0.52 -6.70 10.33
CA SER A 74 1.64 -7.59 10.62
C SER A 74 2.58 -7.66 9.43
N PHE A 75 3.85 -7.96 9.69
CA PHE A 75 4.88 -8.09 8.65
C PHE A 75 5.82 -9.23 8.99
N GLU A 76 6.10 -10.06 7.97
CA GLU A 76 7.18 -11.03 8.02
C GLU A 76 8.51 -10.35 7.74
N LYS A 77 9.58 -10.84 8.39
CA LYS A 77 10.91 -10.25 8.28
C LYS A 77 11.44 -10.31 6.84
N GLU A 78 11.12 -11.38 6.13
CA GLU A 78 11.49 -11.59 4.72
C GLU A 78 10.91 -10.49 3.82
N LEU A 79 9.67 -10.06 4.06
CA LEU A 79 9.06 -8.97 3.32
C LEU A 79 9.75 -7.63 3.61
N LEU A 80 10.15 -7.39 4.86
CA LEU A 80 10.89 -6.18 5.23
C LEU A 80 12.31 -6.18 4.61
N ASN A 81 12.98 -7.33 4.54
CA ASN A 81 14.25 -7.45 3.81
C ASN A 81 14.08 -7.16 2.31
N GLU A 82 12.97 -7.60 1.70
CA GLU A 82 12.66 -7.26 0.31
C GLU A 82 12.40 -5.76 0.13
N CYS A 83 11.88 -5.08 1.15
CA CYS A 83 11.61 -3.64 1.15
C CYS A 83 12.90 -2.80 1.10
N GLU A 84 14.01 -3.28 1.66
CA GLU A 84 15.33 -2.62 1.56
C GLU A 84 15.82 -2.46 0.11
N HIS A 85 15.33 -3.30 -0.79
CA HIS A 85 15.75 -3.35 -2.19
C HIS A 85 14.81 -2.59 -3.13
N VAL A 86 13.83 -1.86 -2.60
CA VAL A 86 12.91 -1.05 -3.39
C VAL A 86 13.63 0.21 -3.88
N GLU A 87 13.55 0.47 -5.18
CA GLU A 87 14.22 1.62 -5.83
C GLU A 87 13.63 2.98 -5.41
N TYR A 88 12.40 2.99 -4.89
CA TYR A 88 11.66 4.20 -4.54
C TYR A 88 11.72 4.48 -3.03
N PRO A 89 11.65 5.76 -2.61
CA PRO A 89 11.38 6.10 -1.22
C PRO A 89 10.18 5.32 -0.69
N LEU A 90 10.41 4.56 0.39
CA LEU A 90 9.44 3.65 0.97
C LEU A 90 9.24 4.01 2.44
N ALA A 91 7.98 3.97 2.87
CA ALA A 91 7.60 3.96 4.26
C ALA A 91 6.69 2.76 4.53
N VAL A 92 7.02 2.00 5.57
CA VAL A 92 6.21 0.87 6.04
C VAL A 92 5.53 1.29 7.34
N MET A 93 4.20 1.29 7.36
CA MET A 93 3.38 1.61 8.52
C MET A 93 2.81 0.31 9.10
N GLY A 94 3.08 0.07 10.38
CA GLY A 94 2.67 -1.16 11.05
C GLY A 94 2.55 -1.03 12.56
N PRO A 95 2.27 -2.15 13.26
CA PRO A 95 2.25 -2.17 14.71
C PRO A 95 3.59 -1.74 15.30
N LYS A 96 3.57 -1.09 16.46
CA LYS A 96 4.78 -0.72 17.18
C LYS A 96 5.66 -1.93 17.45
N SER A 97 6.94 -1.85 17.07
CA SER A 97 7.89 -2.95 17.17
C SER A 97 9.29 -2.39 17.28
N MET A 98 9.86 -2.46 18.48
CA MET A 98 11.22 -1.97 18.73
C MET A 98 12.26 -2.74 17.89
N GLU A 99 12.02 -4.01 17.59
CA GLU A 99 12.88 -4.78 16.68
C GLU A 99 12.86 -4.18 15.27
N PHE A 100 11.68 -3.96 14.69
CA PHE A 100 11.58 -3.46 13.33
C PHE A 100 11.98 -1.99 13.21
N GLU A 101 11.59 -1.15 14.17
CA GLU A 101 11.96 0.27 14.20
C GLU A 101 13.48 0.47 14.36
N SER A 102 14.20 -0.48 14.97
CA SER A 102 15.67 -0.43 15.08
C SER A 102 16.39 -1.09 13.91
N ALA A 103 15.78 -2.08 13.25
CA ALA A 103 16.37 -2.81 12.14
C ALA A 103 16.16 -2.12 10.79
N TYR A 104 15.04 -1.43 10.59
CA TYR A 104 14.64 -0.88 9.30
C TYR A 104 14.26 0.59 9.44
N SER A 105 15.05 1.50 8.86
CA SER A 105 14.81 2.95 8.99
C SER A 105 13.50 3.42 8.34
N PHE A 106 12.99 2.68 7.34
CA PHE A 106 11.70 2.95 6.70
C PHE A 106 10.49 2.42 7.49
N TYR A 107 10.70 1.71 8.61
CA TYR A 107 9.61 1.15 9.39
C TYR A 107 9.13 2.15 10.44
N HIS A 108 7.82 2.43 10.44
CA HIS A 108 7.15 3.35 11.33
C HIS A 108 6.09 2.61 12.14
N GLY A 109 6.39 2.36 13.41
CA GLY A 109 5.52 1.65 14.34
C GLY A 109 4.47 2.56 14.98
N PHE A 110 3.22 2.12 15.02
CA PHE A 110 2.13 2.86 15.64
C PHE A 110 1.32 2.02 16.65
N ASP A 111 0.94 2.65 17.77
CA ASP A 111 0.13 2.01 18.82
C ASP A 111 -1.33 1.78 18.37
N TRP A 112 -1.81 2.53 17.37
CA TRP A 112 -3.20 2.42 16.90
C TRP A 112 -3.51 1.16 16.08
N TYR A 113 -2.52 0.32 15.80
CA TYR A 113 -2.76 -1.04 15.30
C TYR A 113 -3.34 -1.99 16.37
N CYS A 114 -3.33 -1.63 17.66
CA CYS A 114 -4.04 -2.39 18.69
C CYS A 114 -5.54 -2.45 18.35
N ASN A 115 -6.14 -3.63 18.22
CA ASN A 115 -7.51 -3.83 17.69
C ASN A 115 -7.66 -3.31 16.25
N TRP A 116 -6.75 -3.73 15.37
CA TRP A 116 -6.78 -3.35 13.96
C TRP A 116 -8.04 -3.90 13.26
N HIS A 117 -8.48 -3.16 12.24
CA HIS A 117 -9.40 -3.62 11.21
C HIS A 117 -9.11 -2.86 9.92
N SER A 118 -9.52 -3.40 8.77
CA SER A 118 -9.36 -2.72 7.49
C SER A 118 -10.03 -1.34 7.52
N GLY A 119 -9.30 -0.31 7.05
CA GLY A 119 -9.77 1.08 7.04
C GLY A 119 -9.61 1.84 8.36
N LYS A 120 -9.06 1.21 9.41
CA LYS A 120 -8.85 1.88 10.71
C LYS A 120 -8.00 3.14 10.63
N SER A 121 -6.98 3.16 9.77
CA SER A 121 -6.13 4.33 9.55
C SER A 121 -6.94 5.60 9.17
N LEU A 122 -8.11 5.42 8.52
CA LEU A 122 -9.03 6.49 8.14
C LEU A 122 -9.96 6.98 9.26
N ASN A 123 -10.03 6.28 10.39
CA ASN A 123 -10.90 6.66 11.50
C ASN A 123 -10.41 7.95 12.18
N TYR A 124 -11.35 8.80 12.61
CA TYR A 124 -11.05 9.93 13.47
C TYR A 124 -10.65 9.46 14.86
N LYS A 125 -9.64 10.11 15.44
CA LYS A 125 -9.15 9.80 16.80
C LYS A 125 -10.12 10.21 17.90
N HIS A 126 -10.90 11.26 17.64
CA HIS A 126 -11.85 11.84 18.58
C HIS A 126 -13.12 12.25 17.84
N ILE A 127 -14.28 12.18 18.51
CA ILE A 127 -15.61 12.42 17.93
C ILE A 127 -15.75 13.82 17.29
N PHE A 128 -15.06 14.83 17.83
CA PHE A 128 -15.04 16.20 17.30
C PHE A 128 -13.68 16.59 16.70
N GLY A 129 -12.79 15.61 16.54
CA GLY A 129 -11.46 15.84 16.00
C GLY A 129 -11.45 15.76 14.48
N LEU A 130 -10.62 16.59 13.85
CA LEU A 130 -10.32 16.47 12.41
C LEU A 130 -9.18 15.48 12.14
N LYS A 131 -8.44 15.08 13.19
CA LYS A 131 -7.29 14.19 13.07
C LYS A 131 -7.71 12.72 12.96
N ARG A 132 -7.18 12.05 11.95
CA ARG A 132 -7.26 10.61 11.73
C ARG A 132 -6.02 9.91 12.29
N TYR A 133 -6.05 8.57 12.34
CA TYR A 133 -4.88 7.79 12.74
C TYR A 133 -3.74 7.91 11.73
N LEU A 134 -4.05 7.92 10.43
CA LEU A 134 -3.05 8.08 9.38
C LEU A 134 -2.26 9.40 9.50
N ASP A 135 -2.83 10.43 10.14
CA ASP A 135 -2.21 11.75 10.30
C ASP A 135 -1.04 11.76 11.31
N ASP A 136 -0.75 10.62 11.96
CA ASP A 136 0.43 10.47 12.83
C ASP A 136 1.72 10.25 12.05
N PHE A 137 1.63 9.86 10.77
CA PHE A 137 2.78 9.73 9.91
C PHE A 137 3.18 11.10 9.34
N ASP A 138 4.47 11.41 9.36
CA ASP A 138 4.99 12.68 8.85
C ASP A 138 5.18 12.63 7.33
N TYR A 139 4.06 12.77 6.60
CA TYR A 139 4.07 12.81 5.14
C TYR A 139 4.89 13.97 4.59
N ILE A 140 5.00 15.09 5.31
CA ILE A 140 5.75 16.25 4.83
C ILE A 140 7.24 15.93 4.83
N LYS A 141 7.74 15.32 5.92
CA LYS A 141 9.13 14.86 5.96
C LYS A 141 9.40 13.81 4.88
N PHE A 142 8.52 12.80 4.77
CA PHE A 142 8.67 11.71 3.81
C PHE A 142 8.69 12.18 2.34
N LEU A 143 7.72 13.02 1.94
CA LEU A 143 7.60 13.49 0.56
C LEU A 143 8.69 14.49 0.14
N ASN A 144 9.40 15.09 1.09
CA ASN A 144 10.50 16.01 0.82
C ASN A 144 11.88 15.32 0.82
N GLY A 145 11.93 13.98 0.83
CA GLY A 145 13.18 13.24 0.65
C GLY A 145 14.17 13.38 1.82
N ASN A 146 13.69 13.75 3.01
CA ASN A 146 14.51 13.61 4.21
C ASN A 146 14.59 12.12 4.52
N GLU A 147 15.77 11.55 4.27
CA GLU A 147 16.16 10.18 4.60
C GLU A 147 15.54 9.75 5.94
N SER A 148 14.89 8.58 5.90
CA SER A 148 14.36 7.86 7.05
C SER A 148 15.49 7.54 8.03
#